data_AF-A0A4R4F3J8-F1
#
_entry.id   AF-A0A4R4F3J8-F1
#
_cell.length_a   1.000
_cell.length_b   1.000
_cell.length_c   1.000
_cell.angle_alpha   90.00
_cell.angle_beta   90.00
_cell.angle_gamma   90.00
#
_symmetry.space_group_name_H-M   'P 1'
#
loop_
_entity.id
_entity.type
_entity.pdbx_description
1 polymer ?
#
loop_
_entity_poly.entity_id
_entity_poly.type
_entity_poly.pdbx_seq_one_letter_code
_entity_poly.pdbx_strand_id
1 'polypeptide(L)' 'MKTFLTALLMTFSFGVLLTGCTTRDMYEAMRENRINECKTIMPGILRDECMEKQSRTYEQYKSDRERARRQGEAGEH' A
#
# COMPACT_ATOMS: atom_id res chain seq x y z
N MET A 1 -5.34 2.65 -39.79
CA MET A 1 -6.20 2.57 -38.57
C MET A 1 -5.84 1.39 -37.67
N LYS A 2 -5.72 0.16 -38.20
CA LYS A 2 -5.38 -1.04 -37.41
C LYS A 2 -4.05 -0.95 -36.63
N THR A 3 -3.02 -0.40 -37.25
CA THR A 3 -1.67 -0.20 -36.67
C THR A 3 -1.66 0.83 -35.52
N PHE A 4 -2.40 1.92 -35.68
CA PHE A 4 -2.58 2.94 -34.65
C PHE A 4 -3.36 2.40 -33.45
N LEU A 5 -4.40 1.59 -33.69
CA LEU A 5 -5.17 0.93 -32.64
C LEU A 5 -4.32 -0.07 -31.85
N THR A 6 -3.49 -0.88 -32.52
CA THR A 6 -2.57 -1.82 -31.84
C THR A 6 -1.51 -1.11 -31.01
N ALA A 7 -0.98 0.02 -31.49
CA ALA A 7 -0.01 0.81 -30.73
C ALA A 7 -0.63 1.44 -29.47
N LEU A 8 -1.87 1.94 -29.58
CA LEU A 8 -2.65 2.47 -28.44
C LEU A 8 -2.97 1.40 -27.40
N LEU A 9 -3.28 0.17 -27.82
CA LEU A 9 -3.53 -0.94 -26.89
C LEU A 9 -2.24 -1.36 -26.16
N MET A 10 -1.10 -1.44 -26.85
CA MET A 10 0.18 -1.78 -26.21
C MET A 10 0.63 -0.73 -25.19
N THR A 11 0.50 0.56 -25.50
CA THR A 11 0.87 1.63 -24.56
C THR A 11 -0.05 1.68 -23.35
N PHE A 12 -1.35 1.44 -23.54
CA PHE A 12 -2.32 1.36 -22.43
C PHE A 12 -2.03 0.17 -21.50
N SER A 13 -1.72 -1.02 -22.05
CA SER A 13 -1.38 -2.19 -21.25
C SER A 13 -0.10 -2.00 -20.42
N PHE A 14 0.89 -1.26 -20.92
CA PHE A 14 2.12 -0.99 -20.19
C PHE A 14 1.92 -0.03 -19.00
N GLY A 15 1.02 0.96 -19.14
CA GLY A 15 0.73 1.93 -18.08
C GLY A 15 0.11 1.33 -16.82
N VAL A 16 -0.75 0.31 -16.96
CA VAL A 16 -1.44 -0.31 -15.81
C VAL A 16 -0.46 -1.09 -14.90
N LEU A 17 0.57 -1.71 -15.49
CA LEU A 17 1.55 -2.52 -14.75
C LEU A 17 2.44 -1.69 -13.82
N LEU A 18 2.69 -0.42 -14.15
CA LEU A 18 3.53 0.47 -13.35
C LEU A 18 2.87 0.91 -12.03
N THR A 19 1.54 0.88 -11.94
CA THR A 19 0.81 1.33 -10.74
C THR A 19 0.93 0.37 -9.55
N GLY A 20 1.20 -0.91 -9.81
CA GLY A 20 1.29 -1.95 -8.79
C GLY A 20 2.62 -2.00 -8.05
N CYS A 21 3.73 -1.63 -8.70
CA CYS A 21 5.05 -1.66 -8.08
C CYS A 21 5.26 -0.50 -7.09
N THR A 22 4.82 0.71 -7.46
CA THR A 22 5.07 1.93 -6.67
C THR A 22 4.37 1.93 -5.31
N THR A 23 3.21 1.28 -5.20
CA THR A 23 2.41 1.29 -3.98
C THR A 23 2.99 0.41 -2.87
N ARG A 24 3.68 -0.68 -3.23
CA ARG A 24 4.35 -1.57 -2.27
C ARG A 24 5.60 -0.91 -1.70
N ASP A 25 6.49 -0.47 -2.58
CA ASP A 25 7.76 0.15 -2.18
C ASP A 25 7.53 1.37 -1.29
N MET A 26 6.55 2.21 -1.63
CA MET A 26 6.16 3.35 -0.81
C MET A 26 5.67 2.95 0.58
N TYR A 27 4.86 1.88 0.68
CA TYR A 27 4.39 1.37 1.97
C TYR A 27 5.56 0.86 2.82
N GLU A 28 6.46 0.08 2.22
CA GLU A 28 7.60 -0.52 2.90
C GLU A 28 8.57 0.57 3.41
N ALA A 29 8.85 1.59 2.59
CA ALA A 29 9.66 2.74 2.99
C ALA A 29 9.06 3.51 4.18
N MET A 30 7.75 3.76 4.17
CA MET A 30 7.07 4.41 5.29
C MET A 30 7.08 3.54 6.56
N ARG A 31 6.89 2.23 6.42
CA ARG A 31 6.91 1.27 7.53
C ARG A 31 8.30 1.23 8.17
N GLU A 32 9.35 1.19 7.36
CA GLU A 32 10.73 1.21 7.85
C GLU A 32 11.04 2.50 8.63
N ASN A 33 10.61 3.66 8.12
CA ASN A 33 10.76 4.91 8.85
C ASN A 33 10.05 4.89 10.21
N ARG A 34 8.81 4.38 10.27
CA ARG A 34 8.08 4.23 11.54
C ARG A 34 8.75 3.27 12.51
N ILE A 35 9.29 2.16 12.02
CA ILE A 35 10.07 1.22 12.85
C ILE A 35 11.29 1.94 13.44
N ASN A 36 11.96 2.78 12.65
CA ASN A 36 13.10 3.55 13.13
C ASN A 36 12.67 4.55 14.21
N GLU A 37 11.58 5.29 14.02
CA GLU A 37 11.00 6.18 15.02
C GLU A 37 10.65 5.44 16.33
N CYS A 38 10.00 4.28 16.24
CA CYS A 38 9.69 3.44 17.41
C CYS A 38 10.97 3.09 18.19
N LYS A 39 12.07 2.79 17.49
CA LYS A 39 13.33 2.39 18.12
C LYS A 39 14.09 3.56 18.74
N THR A 40 14.05 4.73 18.11
CA THR A 40 14.88 5.88 18.48
C THR A 40 14.21 6.81 19.48
N ILE A 41 12.87 6.97 19.39
CA ILE A 41 12.15 8.03 20.11
C ILE A 41 11.38 7.47 21.33
N MET A 42 10.93 6.22 21.29
CA MET A 42 10.02 5.67 22.29
C MET A 42 10.73 4.79 23.34
N PRO A 43 10.49 5.01 24.65
CA PRO A 43 11.00 4.13 25.70
C PRO A 43 9.98 3.05 26.12
N GLY A 44 10.50 1.90 26.56
CA GLY A 44 9.74 0.87 27.29
C GLY A 44 8.51 0.32 26.56
N ILE A 45 7.40 0.17 27.28
CA ILE A 45 6.15 -0.43 26.78
C ILE A 45 5.60 0.30 25.54
N LEU A 46 5.77 1.63 25.45
CA LEU A 46 5.33 2.39 24.27
C LEU A 46 6.08 1.98 23.01
N ARG A 47 7.36 1.59 23.13
CA ARG A 47 8.14 1.06 22.01
C ARG A 47 7.59 -0.27 21.55
N ASP A 48 7.24 -1.16 22.48
CA ASP A 48 6.73 -2.49 22.14
C ASP A 48 5.37 -2.40 21.43
N GLU A 49 4.45 -1.56 21.94
CA GLU A 49 3.17 -1.28 21.27
C GLU A 49 3.37 -0.63 19.89
N CYS A 50 4.33 0.27 19.75
CA CYS A 50 4.66 0.90 18.47
C CYS A 50 5.17 -0.13 17.46
N MET A 51 6.08 -1.02 17.89
CA MET A 51 6.63 -2.09 17.07
C MET A 51 5.57 -3.12 16.68
N GLU A 52 4.65 -3.46 17.58
CA GLU A 52 3.52 -4.34 17.29
C GLU A 52 2.63 -3.78 16.17
N LYS A 53 2.36 -2.46 16.18
CA LYS A 53 1.59 -1.81 15.10
C LYS A 53 2.29 -1.89 13.74
N GLN A 54 3.63 -1.95 13.72
CA GLN A 54 4.40 -2.11 12.47
C GLN A 54 4.56 -3.58 12.04
N SER A 55 4.03 -4.55 12.78
CA SER A 55 4.16 -5.99 12.42
C SER A 55 3.41 -6.38 11.14
N ARG A 56 2.45 -5.56 10.69
CA ARG A 56 1.61 -5.86 9.52
C ARG A 56 2.42 -5.92 8.23
N THR A 57 2.08 -6.88 7.37
CA THR A 57 2.62 -6.98 6.01
C THR A 57 1.86 -6.07 5.05
N TYR A 58 2.46 -5.77 3.90
CA TYR A 58 1.81 -4.99 2.84
C TYR A 58 0.48 -5.65 2.39
N GLU A 59 0.45 -6.97 2.31
CA GLU A 59 -0.72 -7.76 1.90
C GLU A 59 -1.86 -7.63 2.90
N GLN A 60 -1.55 -7.66 4.19
CA GLN A 60 -2.54 -7.42 5.25
C GLN A 60 -3.07 -5.99 5.16
N TYR A 61 -2.19 -5.00 5.03
CA TYR A 61 -2.58 -3.60 4.82
C TYR A 61 -3.49 -3.42 3.59
N LYS A 62 -3.15 -4.05 2.47
CA LYS A 62 -3.92 -4.00 1.22
C LYS A 62 -5.30 -4.62 1.40
N SER A 63 -5.37 -5.82 1.98
CA SER A 63 -6.64 -6.51 2.26
C SER A 63 -7.52 -5.69 3.21
N ASP A 64 -6.96 -5.14 4.29
CA ASP A 64 -7.68 -4.30 5.24
C ASP A 64 -8.24 -3.05 4.58
N ARG A 65 -7.43 -2.39 3.74
CA ARG A 65 -7.83 -1.21 2.96
C ARG A 65 -8.97 -1.52 1.99
N GLU A 66 -8.89 -2.65 1.28
CA GLU A 66 -9.94 -3.09 0.35
C GLU A 66 -11.23 -3.48 1.09
N ARG A 67 -11.12 -4.06 2.29
CA ARG A 67 -12.26 -4.36 3.16
C ARG A 67 -12.91 -3.07 3.64
N ALA A 68 -12.12 -2.12 4.13
CA ALA A 68 -12.60 -0.82 4.58
C ALA A 68 -13.29 -0.05 3.44
N ARG A 69 -12.74 -0.10 2.21
CA ARG A 69 -13.37 0.52 1.04
C ARG A 69 -14.75 -0.08 0.75
N ARG A 70 -14.87 -1.41 0.77
CA ARG A 70 -16.13 -2.13 0.58
C ARG A 70 -17.15 -1.87 1.70
N GLN A 71 -16.68 -1.70 2.94
CA GLN A 71 -17.54 -1.38 4.08
C GLN A 71 -18.05 0.07 4.04
N GLY A 72 -17.23 1.00 3.56
CA GLY A 72 -17.67 2.37 3.28
C GLY A 72 -18.75 2.41 2.19
N GLU A 73 -18.56 1.64 1.11
CA GLU A 73 -19.55 1.50 0.02
C GLU A 73 -20.88 0.85 0.49
N ALA A 74 -20.85 -0.02 1.50
CA ALA A 74 -22.04 -0.68 2.06
C ALA A 74 -22.79 0.16 3.12
N GLY A 75 -22.21 1.25 3.59
CA GLY A 75 -22.79 2.14 4.60
C GLY A 75 -23.53 3.36 4.03
N GLU A 76 -23.54 3.53 2.70
CA GLU A 76 -24.20 4.66 2.00
C GLU A 76 -25.60 4.29 1.41
N HIS A 77 -26.28 3.28 1.96
CA HIS A 77 -27.65 2.91 1.59
C HIS A 77 -28.59 2.82 2.78
#